data_AF-A0AAD6D2W9-F1
#
_entry.id   AF-A0AAD6D2W9-F1
#
_cell.length_a   1.000
_cell.length_b   1.000
_cell.length_c   1.000
_cell.angle_alpha   90.00
_cell.angle_beta   90.00
_cell.angle_gamma   90.00
#
_symmetry.space_group_name_H-M   'P 1'
#
loop_
_entity.id
_entity.type
_entity.pdbx_description
1 polymer ?
#
loop_
_entity_poly.entity_id
_entity_poly.type
_entity_poly.pdbx_seq_one_letter_code
_entity_poly.pdbx_strand_id
1 'polypeptide(L)'
;MKLSIYVPLATFLAFFAVAERTDDSPSVCLNTCLNEAALVAGCTSQWDHTCTCPSKPFMDTLGTCLTDSCTDEDLTMAKKLHQERCNGGDNSDA
;
A
#
# COMPACT_ATOMS: atom_id res chain seq x y z
N MET A 1 -32.03 -13.47 29.52
CA MET A 1 -33.13 -13.17 28.57
C MET A 1 -32.60 -12.22 27.50
N LYS A 2 -33.05 -12.42 26.27
CA LYS A 2 -32.58 -11.89 24.99
C LYS A 2 -33.28 -10.55 24.69
N LEU A 3 -32.53 -9.52 24.28
CA LEU A 3 -33.02 -8.30 23.61
C LEU A 3 -31.95 -7.93 22.57
N SER A 4 -31.95 -8.53 21.37
CA SER A 4 -32.77 -8.14 20.21
C SER A 4 -32.70 -6.63 19.92
N ILE A 5 -31.52 -6.15 19.51
CA ILE A 5 -31.41 -4.92 18.70
C ILE A 5 -31.37 -5.35 17.24
N TYR A 6 -32.50 -5.11 16.58
CA TYR A 6 -32.70 -5.21 15.14
C TYR A 6 -31.78 -4.20 14.44
N VAL A 7 -30.67 -4.66 13.88
CA VAL A 7 -29.95 -3.90 12.85
C VAL A 7 -30.66 -4.17 11.53
N PRO A 8 -31.25 -3.15 10.88
CA PRO A 8 -32.06 -3.36 9.70
C PRO A 8 -31.16 -3.88 8.57
N LEU A 9 -31.64 -4.91 7.89
CA LEU A 9 -31.18 -5.32 6.56
C LEU A 9 -31.46 -4.16 5.58
N ALA A 10 -30.57 -3.18 5.58
CA ALA A 10 -30.55 -2.11 4.61
C ALA A 10 -29.10 -1.88 4.17
N THR A 11 -28.87 -2.28 2.92
CA THR A 11 -28.11 -1.53 1.92
C THR A 11 -26.64 -1.19 2.22
N PHE A 12 -25.76 -1.92 1.53
CA PHE A 12 -24.63 -1.41 0.76
C PHE A 12 -24.14 0.00 1.11
N LEU A 13 -22.96 0.09 1.75
CA LEU A 13 -21.74 0.70 1.19
C LEU A 13 -20.59 0.58 2.22
N ALA A 14 -19.46 0.05 1.75
CA ALA A 14 -18.12 0.19 2.32
C ALA A 14 -17.92 -0.12 3.82
N PHE A 15 -17.63 -1.40 4.08
CA PHE A 15 -16.80 -1.81 5.21
C PHE A 15 -15.38 -1.23 5.01
N PHE A 16 -15.09 -0.06 5.55
CA PHE A 16 -13.75 0.27 6.05
C PHE A 16 -13.91 1.15 7.28
N ALA A 17 -13.97 0.49 8.44
CA ALA A 17 -13.49 1.11 9.66
C ALA A 17 -12.03 1.48 9.40
N VAL A 18 -11.72 2.78 9.32
CA VAL A 18 -10.33 3.26 9.42
C VAL A 18 -9.84 2.80 10.80
N ALA A 19 -9.10 1.71 10.80
CA ALA A 19 -8.30 1.32 11.94
C ALA A 19 -7.14 2.34 12.01
N GLU A 20 -7.25 3.24 12.97
CA GLU A 20 -6.10 3.94 13.56
C GLU A 20 -4.97 2.95 13.84
N ARG A 21 -3.84 3.06 13.13
CA ARG A 21 -2.59 2.39 13.50
C ARG A 21 -1.38 3.27 13.23
N THR A 22 -0.95 3.97 14.28
CA THR A 22 0.44 4.33 14.48
C THR A 22 1.21 3.04 14.77
N ASP A 23 1.73 2.39 13.75
CA ASP A 23 2.75 1.34 13.88
C ASP A 23 3.80 1.61 12.80
N ASP A 24 5.08 1.52 13.16
CA ASP A 24 6.29 1.70 12.32
C ASP A 24 6.41 0.61 11.19
N SER A 25 5.29 0.00 10.80
CA SER A 25 5.14 -0.91 9.67
C SER A 25 4.50 -0.19 8.49
N PRO A 26 4.85 -0.54 7.23
CA PRO A 26 4.16 0.01 6.08
C PRO A 26 2.66 -0.19 6.27
N SER A 27 1.93 0.92 6.30
CA SER A 27 0.50 0.89 6.54
C SER A 27 -0.18 -0.08 5.57
N VAL A 28 -1.36 -0.55 5.94
CA VAL A 28 -2.16 -1.40 5.06
C VAL A 28 -2.36 -0.71 3.70
N CYS A 29 -2.52 0.62 3.69
CA CYS A 29 -2.67 1.40 2.47
C CYS A 29 -1.42 1.36 1.58
N LEU A 30 -0.26 1.61 2.17
CA LEU A 30 1.02 1.56 1.47
C LEU A 30 1.28 0.17 0.86
N ASN A 31 1.02 -0.90 1.61
CA ASN A 31 1.17 -2.26 1.09
C ASN A 31 0.20 -2.59 -0.04
N THR A 32 -1.05 -2.13 0.04
CA THR A 32 -2.01 -2.29 -1.06
C THR A 32 -1.52 -1.57 -2.31
N CYS A 33 -1.10 -0.32 -2.20
CA CYS A 33 -0.60 0.45 -3.35
C CYS A 33 0.67 -0.13 -3.95
N LEU A 34 1.58 -0.66 -3.13
CA LEU A 34 2.80 -1.33 -3.60
C LEU A 34 2.47 -2.62 -4.39
N ASN A 35 1.49 -3.40 -3.94
CA ASN A 35 1.04 -4.59 -4.67
C ASN A 35 0.38 -4.23 -5.99
N GLU A 36 -0.55 -3.26 -5.98
CA GLU A 36 -1.24 -2.83 -7.20
C GLU A 36 -0.25 -2.29 -8.24
N ALA A 37 0.68 -1.45 -7.82
CA ALA A 37 1.73 -0.93 -8.69
C ALA A 37 2.60 -2.05 -9.27
N ALA A 38 2.95 -3.08 -8.48
CA ALA A 38 3.71 -4.22 -8.97
C ALA A 38 2.94 -5.01 -10.03
N LEU A 39 1.65 -5.26 -9.82
CA LEU A 39 0.79 -5.96 -10.76
C LEU A 39 0.64 -5.19 -12.08
N VAL A 40 0.38 -3.88 -12.01
CA VAL A 40 0.23 -3.02 -13.20
C VAL A 40 1.55 -2.90 -13.98
N ALA A 41 2.68 -2.84 -13.28
CA ALA A 41 4.00 -2.83 -13.89
C ALA A 41 4.42 -4.19 -14.48
N GLY A 42 3.70 -5.27 -14.19
CA GLY A 42 4.07 -6.62 -14.58
C GLY A 42 5.27 -7.18 -13.81
N CYS A 43 5.58 -6.63 -12.63
CA CYS A 43 6.62 -7.14 -11.76
C CYS A 43 6.15 -8.38 -10.99
N THR A 44 7.09 -9.27 -10.67
CA THR A 44 6.80 -10.53 -9.95
C THR A 44 6.16 -10.26 -8.59
N SER A 45 6.63 -9.21 -7.90
CA SER A 45 6.08 -8.74 -6.63
C SER A 45 6.55 -7.32 -6.34
N GLN A 46 5.99 -6.69 -5.31
CA GLN A 46 6.48 -5.39 -4.79
C GLN A 46 7.94 -5.43 -4.26
N TRP A 47 8.49 -6.63 -4.04
CA TRP A 47 9.86 -6.86 -3.56
C TRP A 47 10.85 -7.14 -4.69
N ASP A 48 10.37 -7.25 -5.92
CA ASP A 48 11.22 -7.35 -7.11
C ASP A 48 11.82 -5.97 -7.40
N HIS A 49 12.84 -5.58 -6.63
CA HIS A 49 13.49 -4.27 -6.73
C HIS A 49 14.15 -4.07 -8.09
N THR A 50 14.62 -5.16 -8.72
CA THR A 50 15.17 -5.13 -10.07
C THR A 50 14.14 -4.73 -11.12
N CYS A 51 12.87 -5.12 -10.94
CA CYS A 51 11.77 -4.70 -11.80
C CYS A 51 11.15 -3.36 -11.37
N THR A 52 10.82 -3.22 -10.08
CA THR A 52 10.03 -2.10 -9.56
C THR A 52 10.80 -0.79 -9.58
N CYS A 53 12.08 -0.76 -9.20
CA CYS A 53 12.88 0.46 -9.12
C CYS A 53 13.04 1.21 -10.46
N PRO A 54 13.38 0.56 -11.59
CA PRO A 54 13.46 1.23 -12.89
C PRO A 54 12.10 1.41 -13.57
N SER A 55 11.04 0.78 -13.07
CA SER A 55 9.73 0.76 -13.72
C SER A 55 8.98 2.07 -13.52
N LYS A 56 8.91 2.88 -14.59
CA LYS A 56 8.02 4.05 -14.63
C LYS A 56 6.54 3.72 -14.35
N PRO A 57 5.91 2.68 -14.95
CA PRO A 57 4.51 2.38 -14.64
C PRO A 57 4.31 2.01 -13.17
N PHE A 58 5.29 1.36 -12.53
CA PHE A 58 5.24 1.11 -11.08
C PHE A 58 5.18 2.43 -10.30
N MET A 59 6.09 3.38 -10.58
CA MET A 59 6.15 4.66 -9.85
C MET A 59 4.90 5.51 -10.07
N ASP A 60 4.39 5.57 -11.31
CA ASP A 60 3.21 6.36 -11.65
C ASP A 60 1.95 5.78 -10.96
N THR A 61 1.75 4.46 -11.00
CA THR A 61 0.63 3.79 -10.32
C THR A 61 0.74 3.91 -8.80
N LEU A 62 1.93 3.68 -8.24
CA LEU A 62 2.17 3.82 -6.80
C LEU A 62 1.86 5.26 -6.33
N GLY A 63 2.38 6.27 -7.04
CA GLY A 63 2.14 7.67 -6.71
C GLY A 63 0.67 8.05 -6.77
N THR A 64 -0.06 7.57 -7.78
CA THR A 64 -1.50 7.80 -7.92
C THR A 64 -2.27 7.15 -6.78
N CYS A 65 -2.03 5.86 -6.50
CA CYS A 65 -2.72 5.13 -5.43
C CYS A 65 -2.49 5.76 -4.06
N LEU A 66 -1.25 6.15 -3.75
CA LEU A 66 -0.92 6.80 -2.48
C LEU A 66 -1.61 8.15 -2.31
N THR A 67 -1.69 8.94 -3.38
CA THR A 67 -2.34 10.27 -3.34
C THR A 67 -3.85 10.15 -3.19
N ASP A 68 -4.46 9.13 -3.78
CA ASP A 68 -5.91 8.95 -3.78
C ASP A 68 -6.44 8.25 -2.53
N SER A 69 -5.64 7.34 -1.94
CA SER A 69 -6.13 6.40 -0.93
C SER A 69 -5.41 6.46 0.42
N CYS A 70 -4.22 7.06 0.49
CA CYS A 70 -3.35 7.00 1.66
C CYS A 70 -3.11 8.37 2.31
N THR A 71 -2.48 8.36 3.49
CA THR A 71 -2.16 9.56 4.25
C THR A 71 -0.80 10.14 3.84
N ASP A 72 -0.55 11.41 4.16
CA ASP A 72 0.77 12.04 3.91
C ASP A 72 1.95 11.31 4.60
N GLU A 73 1.68 10.60 5.70
CA GLU A 73 2.65 9.74 6.37
C GLU A 73 3.03 8.55 5.48
N ASP A 74 2.06 7.93 4.83
CA ASP A 74 2.28 6.83 3.87
C ASP A 74 3.08 7.28 2.65
N LEU A 75 2.79 8.48 2.14
CA LEU A 75 3.59 9.10 1.07
C LEU A 75 5.05 9.29 1.48
N THR A 76 5.28 9.70 2.73
CA THR A 76 6.63 9.90 3.27
C THR A 76 7.34 8.57 3.47
N MET A 77 6.66 7.56 4.03
CA MET A 77 7.19 6.20 4.17
C MET A 77 7.49 5.56 2.81
N ALA A 78 6.62 5.71 1.81
CA ALA A 78 6.83 5.20 0.46
C ALA A 78 8.11 5.76 -0.16
N LYS A 79 8.34 7.08 -0.03
CA LYS A 79 9.57 7.73 -0.51
C LYS A 79 10.80 7.20 0.20
N LYS A 80 10.75 7.06 1.53
CA LYS A 80 11.86 6.51 2.33
C LYS A 80 12.17 5.06 1.92
N LEU A 81 11.15 4.21 1.82
CA LEU A 81 11.30 2.82 1.36
C LEU A 81 11.87 2.75 -0.06
N HIS A 82 11.40 3.61 -0.96
CA HIS A 82 11.91 3.68 -2.32
C HIS A 82 13.40 4.06 -2.33
N GLN A 83 13.80 5.06 -1.54
CA GLN A 83 15.21 5.43 -1.39
C GLN A 83 16.04 4.29 -0.82
N GLU A 84 15.57 3.61 0.21
CA GLU A 84 16.26 2.47 0.84
C GLU A 84 16.45 1.30 -0.14
N ARG A 85 15.42 0.97 -0.93
CA ARG A 85 15.42 -0.18 -1.84
C ARG A 85 16.07 0.09 -3.19
N CYS A 86 15.98 1.31 -3.70
CA CYS A 86 16.35 1.64 -5.07
C CYS A 86 17.61 2.52 -5.19
N ASN A 87 18.02 3.22 -4.13
CA ASN A 87 19.27 3.99 -4.12
C ASN A 87 20.42 3.26 -3.41
N GLY A 88 20.14 2.17 -2.71
CA GLY A 88 21.14 1.22 -2.22
C GLY A 88 21.43 0.20 -3.32
N GLY A 89 22.49 0.41 -4.09
CA GLY A 89 22.94 -0.59 -5.06
C GLY A 89 23.15 -1.94 -4.38
N ASP A 90 22.30 -2.90 -4.75
CA ASP A 90 22.54 -4.34 -4.79
C ASP A 90 23.51 -4.89 -3.72
N ASN A 91 22.98 -5.40 -2.60
CA ASN A 91 23.67 -6.34 -1.69
C ASN A 91 22.67 -6.97 -0.69
N SER A 92 21.61 -7.61 -1.17
CA SER A 92 20.73 -8.43 -0.31
C SER A 92 20.16 -9.63 -1.06
N ASP A 93 21.03 -10.36 -1.76
CA ASP A 93 20.96 -11.82 -1.85
C ASP A 93 22.05 -12.37 -0.91
N ALA A 94 21.70 -12.58 0.36
CA ALA A 94 22.44 -13.42 1.30
C ALA A 94 21.46 -14.09 2.27
#